data_AF-A0A0L6TY24-F1
#
_entry.id   AF-A0A0L6TY24-F1
#
_cell.length_a   1.000
_cell.length_b   1.000
_cell.length_c   1.000
_cell.angle_alpha   90.00
_cell.angle_beta   90.00
_cell.angle_gamma   90.00
#
_symmetry.space_group_name_H-M   'P 1'
#
loop_
_entity.id
_entity.type
_entity.pdbx_description
1 polymer ?
#
loop_
_entity_poly.entity_id
_entity_poly.type
_entity_poly.pdbx_seq_one_letter_code
_entity_poly.pdbx_strand_id
1 'polypeptide(L)'
;MGGSLNIEYAALHPDKVKSLVLFEPGGLSEKVDSQFIVWLYIKIPGMLRMLNRKYIKKDHAAMRKLLESIYVGGSKPTNPDRLTSILEKQSEIDRAVKLVIDRGIKAELEVIPNAGHMLPLERPEQANAAVKVFLDKTNIQ
;
A
#
# COMPACT_ATOMS: atom_id res chain seq x y z
N MET A 1 0.75 4.33 3.53
CA MET A 1 1.51 5.40 4.22
C MET A 1 2.75 5.80 3.45
N GLY A 2 3.63 4.88 3.01
CA GLY A 2 4.78 5.25 2.16
C GLY A 2 4.37 5.83 0.81
N GLY A 3 3.26 5.36 0.23
CA GLY A 3 2.77 5.81 -1.08
C GLY A 3 2.48 7.31 -1.15
N SER A 4 1.65 7.84 -0.25
CA SER A 4 1.31 9.28 -0.26
C SER A 4 2.52 10.20 -0.03
N LEU A 5 3.44 9.81 0.84
CA LEU A 5 4.68 10.54 1.08
C LEU A 5 5.57 10.59 -0.19
N ASN A 6 5.71 9.46 -0.88
CA ASN A 6 6.51 9.40 -2.10
C ASN A 6 5.86 10.20 -3.25
N ILE A 7 4.52 10.21 -3.34
CA ILE A 7 3.78 11.02 -4.31
C ILE A 7 4.02 12.51 -4.04
N GLU A 8 3.87 12.95 -2.80
CA GLU A 8 4.09 14.36 -2.43
C GLU A 8 5.52 14.78 -2.72
N TYR A 9 6.51 13.96 -2.32
CA TYR A 9 7.91 14.23 -2.61
C TYR A 9 8.18 14.34 -4.11
N ALA A 10 7.67 13.41 -4.92
CA ALA A 10 7.85 13.45 -6.38
C ALA A 10 7.19 14.69 -7.01
N ALA A 11 6.03 15.11 -6.52
CA ALA A 11 5.33 16.29 -7.00
C ALA A 11 6.08 17.60 -6.67
N LEU A 12 6.74 17.67 -5.51
CA LEU A 12 7.51 18.83 -5.08
C LEU A 12 8.92 18.90 -5.70
N HIS A 13 9.44 17.76 -6.18
CA HIS A 13 10.80 17.64 -6.73
C HIS A 13 10.82 16.97 -8.11
N PRO A 14 10.16 17.55 -9.13
CA PRO A 14 10.10 16.97 -10.47
C PRO A 14 11.48 16.91 -11.16
N ASP A 15 12.42 17.74 -10.73
CA ASP A 15 13.83 17.72 -11.17
C ASP A 15 14.61 16.50 -10.65
N LYS A 16 14.13 15.86 -9.57
CA LYS A 16 14.80 14.73 -8.92
C LYS A 16 14.14 13.39 -9.18
N VAL A 17 12.86 13.37 -9.54
CA VAL A 17 12.09 12.14 -9.74
C VAL A 17 11.59 12.06 -11.18
N LYS A 18 12.27 11.26 -12.00
CA LYS A 18 11.89 11.03 -13.41
C LYS A 18 10.65 10.14 -13.53
N SER A 19 10.53 9.12 -12.69
CA SER A 19 9.44 8.16 -12.67
C SER A 19 9.25 7.58 -11.26
N LEU A 20 8.03 7.12 -10.96
CA LEU A 20 7.66 6.61 -9.63
C LEU A 20 6.88 5.30 -9.78
N VAL A 21 7.30 4.26 -9.04
CA VAL A 21 6.57 3.00 -8.90
C VAL A 21 6.06 2.89 -7.48
N LEU A 22 4.80 2.47 -7.34
CA LEU A 22 4.13 2.32 -6.06
C LEU A 22 3.50 0.94 -5.95
N PHE A 23 3.70 0.29 -4.79
CA PHE A 23 3.01 -0.95 -4.43
C PHE A 23 2.01 -0.64 -3.32
N GLU A 24 0.75 -1.03 -3.53
CA GLU A 24 -0.34 -0.85 -2.55
C GLU A 24 -0.30 0.53 -1.84
N PRO A 25 -0.26 1.66 -2.59
CA PRO A 25 -0.04 2.98 -2.00
C PRO A 25 -1.21 3.39 -1.12
N GLY A 26 -1.05 3.28 0.19
CA GLY A 26 -2.02 3.84 1.14
C GLY A 26 -1.85 5.35 1.34
N GLY A 27 -2.96 6.04 1.64
CA GLY A 27 -3.00 7.49 1.88
C GLY A 27 -3.52 8.32 0.70
N LEU A 28 -4.22 7.69 -0.24
CA LEU A 28 -4.83 8.33 -1.41
C LEU A 28 -6.26 8.84 -1.15
N SER A 29 -6.84 8.43 -0.02
CA SER A 29 -8.19 8.80 0.38
C SER A 29 -8.28 10.28 0.78
N GLU A 30 -9.41 10.93 0.51
CA GLU A 30 -9.67 12.31 0.95
C GLU A 30 -9.77 12.46 2.48
N LYS A 31 -10.09 11.38 3.19
CA LYS A 31 -10.20 11.33 4.64
C LYS A 31 -9.45 10.14 5.20
N VAL A 32 -8.89 10.31 6.39
CA VAL A 32 -8.29 9.20 7.15
C VAL A 32 -9.36 8.61 8.06
N ASP A 33 -9.63 7.32 7.91
CA ASP A 33 -10.53 6.62 8.83
C ASP A 33 -10.04 6.75 10.27
N SER A 34 -10.97 7.02 11.18
CA SER A 34 -10.66 7.19 12.60
C SER A 34 -9.58 8.24 12.89
N GLN A 35 -9.52 9.33 12.11
CA GLN A 35 -8.55 10.43 12.25
C GLN A 35 -8.35 10.89 13.70
N PHE A 36 -9.42 10.99 14.49
CA PHE A 36 -9.33 11.39 15.89
C PHE A 36 -8.54 10.39 16.77
N ILE A 37 -8.74 9.09 16.56
CA ILE A 37 -8.01 8.03 17.27
C ILE A 37 -6.54 8.03 16.84
N VAL A 38 -6.29 8.16 15.54
CA VAL A 38 -4.93 8.30 14.99
C VAL A 38 -4.23 9.54 15.57
N TRP A 39 -4.95 10.66 15.68
CA TRP A 39 -4.43 11.89 16.27
C TRP A 39 -4.05 11.70 17.74
N LEU A 40 -4.92 11.08 18.55
CA LEU A 40 -4.61 10.75 19.95
C LEU A 40 -3.36 9.87 20.06
N TYR A 41 -3.25 8.85 19.20
CA TYR A 41 -2.10 7.95 19.16
C TYR A 41 -0.78 8.68 18.89
N ILE A 42 -0.78 9.66 17.98
CA ILE A 42 0.41 10.43 17.61
C ILE A 42 0.74 11.50 18.66
N LYS A 43 -0.27 12.17 19.22
CA LYS A 43 -0.08 13.35 20.07
C LYS A 43 0.15 13.05 21.54
N ILE A 44 -0.16 11.86 22.03
CA ILE A 44 0.05 11.49 23.43
C ILE A 44 1.42 10.82 23.59
N PRO A 45 2.38 11.47 24.30
CA PRO A 45 3.70 10.88 24.54
C PRO A 45 3.59 9.54 25.27
N GLY A 46 4.31 8.52 24.81
CA GLY A 46 4.36 7.21 25.45
C GLY A 46 3.21 6.25 25.09
N MET A 47 2.20 6.69 24.33
CA MET A 47 1.12 5.81 23.84
C MET A 47 1.66 4.65 22.98
N LEU A 48 2.57 4.96 22.05
CA LEU A 48 3.31 3.98 21.24
C LEU A 48 4.02 2.94 22.11
N ARG A 49 4.69 3.38 23.18
CA ARG A 49 5.44 2.51 24.09
C ARG A 49 4.50 1.57 24.86
N MET A 50 3.34 2.07 25.29
CA MET A 50 2.33 1.28 25.99
C MET A 50 1.72 0.21 25.08
N LEU A 51 1.40 0.56 23.83
CA LEU A 51 0.87 -0.39 22.85
C LEU A 51 1.92 -1.42 22.44
N ASN A 52 3.15 -1.01 22.13
CA ASN A 52 4.24 -1.94 21.80
C ASN A 52 4.49 -2.98 22.91
N ARG A 53 4.36 -2.59 24.18
CA ARG A 53 4.50 -3.52 25.31
C ARG A 53 3.44 -4.63 25.32
N LYS A 54 2.25 -4.37 24.76
CA LYS A 54 1.19 -5.37 24.55
C LYS A 54 1.43 -6.21 23.29
N TYR A 55 2.00 -5.65 22.22
CA TYR A 55 2.28 -6.39 20.97
C TYR A 55 3.50 -7.32 21.07
N ILE A 56 4.57 -6.90 21.77
CA ILE A 56 5.79 -7.70 21.98
C ILE A 56 5.52 -8.96 22.82
N LYS A 57 4.43 -8.96 23.61
CA LYS A 57 4.00 -10.10 24.43
C LYS A 57 3.03 -11.06 23.74
N LYS A 58 2.76 -10.89 22.44
CA LYS A 58 1.85 -11.80 21.72
C LYS A 58 2.52 -13.16 21.49
N ASP A 59 1.79 -14.22 21.82
CA ASP A 59 2.14 -15.60 21.53
C ASP A 59 2.35 -15.83 20.02
N HIS A 60 3.30 -16.69 19.67
CA HIS A 60 3.73 -16.94 18.29
C HIS A 60 2.55 -17.33 17.37
N ALA A 61 1.54 -18.03 17.92
CA ALA A 61 0.33 -18.40 17.20
C ALA A 61 -0.52 -17.19 16.79
N ALA A 62 -0.64 -16.19 17.66
CA ALA A 62 -1.39 -14.96 17.35
C ALA A 62 -0.67 -14.10 16.31
N MET A 63 0.66 -14.08 16.33
CA MET A 63 1.46 -13.41 15.30
C MET A 63 1.34 -14.11 13.95
N ARG A 64 1.39 -15.45 13.94
CA ARG A 64 1.17 -16.26 12.74
C ARG A 64 -0.19 -16.00 12.10
N LYS A 65 -1.26 -15.99 12.88
CA LYS A 65 -2.63 -15.71 12.39
C LYS A 65 -2.75 -14.29 11.81
N LEU A 66 -2.05 -13.32 12.40
CA LEU A 66 -1.98 -11.96 11.86
C LEU A 66 -1.25 -11.93 10.52
N LEU A 67 -0.10 -12.59 10.41
CA LEU A 67 0.65 -12.68 9.16
C LEU A 67 -0.18 -13.37 8.07
N GLU A 68 -0.81 -14.51 8.36
CA GLU A 68 -1.71 -15.21 7.44
C GLU A 68 -2.89 -14.34 6.96
N SER A 69 -3.30 -13.33 7.75
CA SER A 69 -4.31 -12.34 7.34
C SER A 69 -3.79 -11.25 6.39
N ILE A 70 -2.48 -11.08 6.27
CA ILE A 70 -1.84 -10.06 5.44
C ILE A 70 -1.34 -10.68 4.13
N TYR A 71 -0.82 -11.92 4.19
CA TYR A 71 -0.41 -12.71 3.05
C TYR A 71 -1.62 -13.35 2.33
N VAL A 72 -1.54 -13.55 1.02
CA VAL A 72 -2.50 -14.38 0.26
C VAL A 72 -1.79 -15.65 -0.21
N GLY A 73 -1.85 -16.69 0.62
CA GLY A 73 -1.23 -17.98 0.35
C GLY A 73 -1.95 -19.14 1.05
N GLY A 74 -3.22 -19.38 0.73
CA GLY A 74 -3.97 -20.54 1.22
C GLY A 74 -5.51 -20.39 1.25
N SER A 75 -6.13 -20.16 0.09
CA SER A 75 -7.52 -20.52 -0.30
C SER A 75 -8.66 -20.57 0.76
N LYS A 76 -9.34 -19.44 0.96
CA LYS A 76 -10.81 -19.20 0.86
C LYS A 76 -11.13 -17.87 1.57
N PRO A 77 -12.01 -17.00 1.03
CA PRO A 77 -12.42 -15.80 1.75
C PRO A 77 -13.21 -16.24 2.99
N THR A 78 -12.59 -16.16 4.16
CA THR A 78 -13.25 -16.42 5.45
C THR A 78 -13.93 -15.18 6.01
N ASN A 79 -13.81 -14.04 5.34
CA ASN A 79 -14.38 -12.78 5.81
C ASN A 79 -14.82 -11.88 4.63
N PRO A 80 -16.13 -11.69 4.40
CA PRO A 80 -16.65 -10.85 3.34
C PRO A 80 -16.33 -9.36 3.53
N ASP A 81 -16.25 -8.85 4.76
CA ASP A 81 -15.88 -7.45 5.03
C ASP A 81 -14.45 -7.14 4.55
N ARG A 82 -13.54 -8.13 4.67
CA ARG A 82 -12.18 -8.02 4.13
C ARG A 82 -12.21 -7.91 2.61
N LEU A 83 -13.06 -8.67 1.93
CA LEU A 83 -13.20 -8.61 0.47
C LEU A 83 -13.71 -7.23 0.03
N THR A 84 -14.72 -6.69 0.73
CA THR A 84 -15.21 -5.33 0.50
C THR A 84 -14.11 -4.30 0.67
N SER A 85 -13.31 -4.38 1.74
CA SER A 85 -12.20 -3.44 1.96
C SER A 85 -11.09 -3.53 0.90
N ILE A 86 -10.86 -4.72 0.32
CA ILE A 86 -9.91 -4.89 -0.79
C ILE A 86 -10.47 -4.26 -2.07
N LEU A 87 -11.75 -4.49 -2.36
CA LEU A 87 -12.44 -3.90 -3.52
C LEU A 87 -12.51 -2.37 -3.41
N GLU A 88 -12.77 -1.83 -2.21
CA GLU A 88 -12.72 -0.39 -1.94
C GLU A 88 -11.32 0.17 -2.18
N LYS A 89 -10.27 -0.44 -1.61
CA LYS A 89 -8.88 -0.01 -1.87
C LYS A 89 -8.49 -0.08 -3.34
N GLN A 90 -8.91 -1.12 -4.04
CA GLN A 90 -8.66 -1.23 -5.48
C GLN A 90 -9.36 -0.10 -6.23
N SER A 91 -10.61 0.22 -5.87
CA SER A 91 -11.35 1.35 -6.46
C SER A 91 -10.69 2.72 -6.19
N GLU A 92 -9.99 2.89 -5.06
CA GLU A 92 -9.23 4.10 -4.76
C GLU A 92 -8.00 4.24 -5.68
N ILE A 93 -7.27 3.15 -5.93
CA ILE A 93 -6.13 3.15 -6.84
C ILE A 93 -6.60 3.38 -8.28
N ASP A 94 -7.67 2.71 -8.72
CA ASP A 94 -8.28 2.92 -10.04
C ASP A 94 -8.68 4.39 -10.23
N ARG A 95 -9.31 4.99 -9.22
CA ARG A 95 -9.67 6.42 -9.22
C ARG A 95 -8.43 7.31 -9.32
N ALA A 96 -7.39 7.01 -8.54
CA ALA A 96 -6.15 7.80 -8.55
C ALA A 96 -5.46 7.76 -9.92
N VAL A 97 -5.35 6.58 -10.54
CA VAL A 97 -4.76 6.41 -11.88
C VAL A 97 -5.58 7.15 -12.94
N LYS A 98 -6.91 7.04 -12.89
CA LYS A 98 -7.79 7.78 -13.79
C LYS A 98 -7.59 9.30 -13.68
N LEU A 99 -7.55 9.84 -12.46
CA LEU A 99 -7.39 11.27 -12.22
C LEU A 99 -6.06 11.82 -12.76
N VAL A 100 -4.97 11.06 -12.69
CA VAL A 100 -3.68 11.51 -13.23
C VAL A 100 -3.64 11.43 -14.75
N ILE A 101 -4.26 10.39 -15.35
CA ILE A 101 -4.39 10.27 -16.81
C ILE A 101 -5.24 11.42 -17.38
N ASP A 102 -6.37 11.75 -16.74
CA ASP A 102 -7.25 12.86 -17.15
C ASP A 102 -6.53 14.22 -17.10
N ARG A 103 -5.46 14.33 -16.30
CA ARG A 103 -4.58 15.51 -16.21
C ARG A 103 -3.39 15.46 -17.17
N GLY A 104 -3.34 14.48 -18.07
CA GLY A 104 -2.27 14.32 -19.06
C GLY A 104 -0.99 13.69 -18.53
N ILE A 105 -1.00 13.13 -17.31
CA ILE A 105 0.15 12.41 -16.75
C ILE A 105 0.10 10.96 -17.23
N LYS A 106 1.21 10.47 -17.78
CA LYS A 106 1.35 9.05 -18.15
C LYS A 106 1.43 8.20 -16.87
N ALA A 107 0.44 7.34 -16.67
CA ALA A 107 0.38 6.38 -15.57
C ALA A 107 -0.18 5.04 -16.07
N GLU A 108 0.25 3.95 -15.44
CA GLU A 108 -0.18 2.59 -15.74
C GLU A 108 -0.54 1.90 -14.41
N LEU A 109 -1.59 1.05 -14.41
CA LEU A 109 -1.93 0.19 -13.28
C LEU A 109 -1.76 -1.27 -13.70
N GLU A 110 -0.99 -2.02 -12.92
CA GLU A 110 -0.82 -3.45 -13.11
C GLU A 110 -1.30 -4.20 -11.87
N VAL A 111 -2.28 -5.10 -12.06
CA VAL A 111 -2.84 -5.93 -10.99
C VAL A 111 -2.26 -7.33 -11.10
N ILE A 112 -1.49 -7.75 -10.09
CA ILE A 112 -0.94 -9.10 -10.01
C ILE A 112 -1.95 -9.99 -9.26
N PRO A 113 -2.56 -11.00 -9.92
CA PRO A 113 -3.60 -11.81 -9.30
C PRO A 113 -3.04 -12.67 -8.17
N ASN A 114 -3.89 -12.96 -7.18
CA ASN A 114 -3.55 -13.80 -6.03
C ASN A 114 -2.31 -13.30 -5.24
N ALA A 115 -2.19 -11.98 -5.10
CA ALA A 115 -1.25 -11.33 -4.21
C ALA A 115 -2.02 -10.51 -3.15
N GLY A 116 -1.50 -10.52 -1.93
CA GLY A 116 -1.95 -9.72 -0.81
C GLY A 116 -1.20 -8.40 -0.69
N HIS A 117 -1.27 -7.80 0.50
CA HIS A 117 -0.69 -6.48 0.75
C HIS A 117 0.85 -6.46 0.73
N MET A 118 1.51 -7.62 0.73
CA MET A 118 2.97 -7.74 0.66
C MET A 118 3.42 -8.27 -0.71
N LEU A 119 2.84 -7.73 -1.79
CA LEU A 119 3.07 -8.14 -3.17
C LEU A 119 4.54 -8.46 -3.52
N PRO A 120 5.55 -7.62 -3.21
CA PRO A 120 6.95 -7.93 -3.54
C PRO A 120 7.51 -9.16 -2.82
N LEU A 121 6.95 -9.56 -1.68
CA LEU A 121 7.34 -10.76 -0.95
C LEU A 121 6.53 -12.00 -1.38
N GLU A 122 5.29 -11.80 -1.81
CA GLU A 122 4.38 -12.87 -2.21
C GLU A 122 4.59 -13.33 -3.64
N ARG A 123 4.89 -12.39 -4.54
CA ARG A 123 5.07 -12.58 -5.98
C ARG A 123 6.33 -11.85 -6.47
N PRO A 124 7.52 -12.17 -5.92
CA PRO A 124 8.75 -11.42 -6.19
C PRO A 124 9.10 -11.40 -7.68
N GLU A 125 8.96 -12.52 -8.38
CA GLU A 125 9.29 -12.60 -9.81
C GLU A 125 8.40 -11.70 -10.66
N GLN A 126 7.08 -11.74 -10.43
CA GLN A 126 6.11 -10.92 -11.16
C GLN A 126 6.27 -9.44 -10.82
N ALA A 127 6.41 -9.10 -9.54
CA ALA A 127 6.61 -7.72 -9.09
C ALA A 127 7.90 -7.12 -9.66
N ASN A 128 9.01 -7.87 -9.62
CA ASN A 128 10.28 -7.41 -10.16
C ASN A 128 10.24 -7.28 -11.69
N ALA A 129 9.56 -8.20 -12.39
CA ALA A 129 9.39 -8.11 -13.84
C ALA A 129 8.60 -6.86 -14.24
N ALA A 130 7.48 -6.58 -13.57
CA ALA A 130 6.65 -5.39 -13.79
C ALA A 130 7.45 -4.09 -13.57
N VAL A 131 8.18 -4.00 -12.45
CA VAL A 131 9.07 -2.86 -12.16
C VAL A 131 10.11 -2.70 -13.25
N LYS A 132 10.76 -3.79 -13.66
CA LYS A 132 11.80 -3.74 -14.70
C LYS A 132 11.23 -3.21 -16.01
N VAL A 133 10.08 -3.72 -16.45
CA VAL A 133 9.40 -3.26 -17.67
C VAL A 133 9.10 -1.75 -17.60
N PHE A 134 8.57 -1.27 -16.48
CA PHE A 134 8.30 0.15 -16.29
C PHE A 134 9.58 1.00 -16.31
N LEU A 135 10.63 0.55 -15.62
CA LEU A 135 11.91 1.24 -15.62
C LEU A 135 12.53 1.26 -17.01
N ASP A 136 12.52 0.16 -17.76
CA ASP A 136 13.05 0.10 -19.12
C ASP A 136 12.32 1.10 -20.06
N LYS A 137 10.99 1.22 -19.95
CA LYS A 137 10.20 2.22 -20.70
C LYS A 137 10.58 3.66 -20.36
N THR A 138 10.93 3.93 -19.09
CA THR A 138 11.20 5.28 -18.58
C THR A 138 12.67 5.65 -18.58
N ASN A 139 13.59 4.68 -18.70
CA ASN A 139 15.04 4.85 -18.79
C ASN A 139 15.57 5.06 -20.20
N ILE A 140 14.71 5.14 -21.23
CA ILE A 140 15.17 5.57 -22.55
C ILE A 140 15.60 7.05 -22.42
N GLN A 141 16.93 7.23 -22.37
CA GLN A 141 17.64 8.41 -22.84
C GLN A 141 18.01 8.15 -24.30
#